data_AF-A0A418RTV9-F1
#
_entry.id   AF-A0A418RTV9-F1
#
_cell.length_a   1.000
_cell.length_b   1.000
_cell.length_c   1.000
_cell.angle_alpha   90.00
_cell.angle_beta   90.00
_cell.angle_gamma   90.00
#
_symmetry.space_group_name_H-M   'P 1'
#
loop_
_entity.id
_entity.type
_entity.pdbx_description
1 polymer ?
#
loop_
_entity_poly.entity_id
_entity_poly.type
_entity_poly.pdbx_seq_one_letter_code
_entity_poly.pdbx_strand_id
1 'polypeptide(L)'
;MINSKVIRDNGRHITRADYNDTKPLLDSGNVKFPRIGTVESRALRRLFPAGVMMSHRGFDFASHSYRLGSFIGCLRDKGWTIVNHDEAALTNDFVNRTAIFTNYELFAEFTPELAERIKEFCKVVDEFEAMAAAKKAAA
;
A
#
# COMPACT_ATOMS: atom_id res chain seq x y z
N MET A 1 -14.31 20.20 4.56
CA MET A 1 -14.78 18.83 4.33
C MET A 1 -14.06 18.34 3.07
N ILE A 2 -12.87 17.75 3.21
CA ILE A 2 -12.17 17.18 2.06
C ILE A 2 -12.79 15.81 1.81
N ASN A 3 -13.44 15.64 0.67
CA ASN A 3 -13.85 14.33 0.14
C ASN A 3 -12.57 13.53 -0.17
N SER A 4 -11.90 13.00 0.85
CA SER A 4 -10.59 12.35 0.72
C SER A 4 -10.64 11.02 -0.03
N LYS A 5 -11.84 10.48 -0.26
CA LYS A 5 -12.06 9.22 -0.97
C LYS A 5 -12.52 9.48 -2.40
N VAL A 6 -11.61 9.31 -3.34
CA VAL A 6 -11.95 9.19 -4.76
C VAL A 6 -12.46 7.77 -4.99
N ILE A 7 -13.70 7.64 -5.43
CA ILE A 7 -14.28 6.39 -5.90
C ILE A 7 -14.51 6.56 -7.41
N ARG A 8 -13.83 5.77 -8.23
CA ARG A 8 -14.03 5.76 -9.68
C ARG A 8 -14.93 4.59 -10.07
N ASP A 9 -15.93 4.89 -10.89
CA ASP A 9 -16.77 3.87 -11.53
C ASP A 9 -15.95 3.03 -12.53
N ASN A 10 -16.39 1.80 -12.75
CA ASN A 10 -15.87 0.87 -13.77
C ASN A 10 -14.44 0.35 -13.56
N GLY A 11 -13.95 0.26 -12.32
CA GLY A 11 -12.68 -0.40 -12.00
C GLY A 11 -11.44 0.31 -12.53
N ARG A 12 -11.57 1.59 -12.90
CA ARG A 12 -10.45 2.41 -13.39
C ARG A 12 -9.43 2.67 -12.28
N HIS A 13 -8.15 2.70 -12.66
CA HIS A 13 -7.08 3.02 -11.73
C HIS A 13 -7.24 4.45 -11.16
N ILE A 14 -6.98 4.58 -9.86
CA ILE A 14 -6.96 5.87 -9.14
C ILE A 14 -5.53 6.39 -9.26
N THR A 15 -5.33 7.58 -9.83
CA THR A 15 -3.99 8.15 -10.06
C THR A 15 -3.81 9.45 -9.28
N ARG A 16 -2.60 10.03 -9.26
CA ARG A 16 -2.39 11.34 -8.61
C ARG A 16 -3.23 12.46 -9.22
N ALA A 17 -3.55 12.36 -10.51
CA ALA A 17 -4.42 13.32 -11.21
C ALA A 17 -5.82 13.39 -10.60
N ASP A 18 -6.31 12.30 -9.98
CA ASP A 18 -7.58 12.32 -9.24
C ASP A 18 -7.57 13.24 -8.02
N TYR A 19 -6.38 13.53 -7.51
CA TYR A 19 -6.14 14.39 -6.37
C TYR A 19 -5.56 15.74 -6.79
N ASN A 20 -5.58 16.08 -8.08
CA ASN A 20 -4.93 17.28 -8.64
C ASN A 20 -3.46 17.40 -8.19
N ASP A 21 -2.75 16.28 -8.13
CA ASP A 21 -1.37 16.17 -7.63
C ASP A 21 -1.14 16.74 -6.22
N THR A 22 -2.23 16.94 -5.45
CA THR A 22 -2.20 17.45 -4.09
C THR A 22 -2.46 16.32 -3.12
N LYS A 23 -1.54 16.09 -2.18
CA LYS A 23 -1.72 15.03 -1.19
C LYS A 23 -2.88 15.37 -0.24
N PRO A 24 -3.91 14.52 -0.14
CA PRO A 24 -4.96 14.72 0.87
C PRO A 24 -4.39 14.55 2.27
N LEU A 25 -4.86 15.38 3.19
CA LEU A 25 -4.60 15.25 4.61
C LEU A 25 -5.54 14.18 5.20
N LEU A 26 -4.95 13.12 5.76
CA LEU A 26 -5.67 12.06 6.45
C LEU A 26 -5.55 12.23 7.97
N ASP A 27 -6.64 11.92 8.66
CA ASP A 27 -6.76 11.95 10.12
C ASP A 27 -7.27 10.60 10.66
N SER A 28 -7.23 10.45 11.98
CA SER A 28 -7.71 9.27 12.71
C SER A 28 -9.18 8.92 12.47
N GLY A 29 -10.02 9.87 12.05
CA GLY A 29 -11.45 9.66 11.80
C GLY A 29 -11.73 9.10 10.40
N ASN A 30 -10.84 9.36 9.45
CA ASN A 30 -11.03 9.01 8.04
C ASN A 30 -10.36 7.70 7.63
N VAL A 31 -9.44 7.16 8.44
CA VAL A 31 -8.72 5.92 8.12
C VAL A 31 -8.88 4.84 9.19
N LYS A 32 -8.93 3.58 8.75
CA LYS A 32 -8.95 2.41 9.63
C LYS A 32 -7.71 1.55 9.40
N PHE A 33 -7.00 1.23 10.49
CA PHE A 33 -5.90 0.28 10.41
C PHE A 33 -6.41 -1.15 10.17
N PRO A 34 -5.73 -1.95 9.34
CA PRO A 34 -5.99 -3.38 9.23
C PRO A 34 -5.60 -4.11 10.51
N ARG A 35 -6.16 -5.31 10.72
CA ARG A 35 -5.81 -6.17 11.85
C ARG A 35 -4.33 -6.59 11.75
N ILE A 36 -3.60 -6.47 12.85
CA ILE A 36 -2.20 -6.92 12.96
C ILE A 36 -2.09 -8.42 12.61
N GLY A 37 -1.00 -8.78 11.93
CA GLY A 37 -0.71 -10.16 11.50
C GLY A 37 -1.43 -10.58 10.23
N THR A 38 -2.17 -9.68 9.58
CA THR A 38 -2.77 -9.92 8.26
C THR A 38 -1.85 -9.46 7.13
N VAL A 39 -1.99 -10.04 5.94
CA VAL A 39 -1.23 -9.62 4.75
C VAL A 39 -1.53 -8.16 4.38
N GLU A 40 -2.74 -7.68 4.65
CA GLU A 40 -3.12 -6.27 4.52
C GLU A 40 -2.29 -5.35 5.44
N SER A 41 -2.05 -5.77 6.69
CA SER A 41 -1.23 -5.00 7.62
C SER A 41 0.24 -4.89 7.17
N ARG A 42 0.77 -5.97 6.57
CA ARG A 42 2.10 -5.96 5.94
C ARG A 42 2.16 -5.07 4.70
N ALA A 43 1.12 -5.10 3.87
CA ALA A 43 1.03 -4.25 2.68
C ALA A 43 1.02 -2.77 3.07
N LEU A 44 0.19 -2.39 4.05
CA LEU A 44 0.12 -1.02 4.54
C LEU A 44 1.45 -0.57 5.17
N ARG A 45 2.06 -1.42 6.03
CA ARG A 45 3.35 -1.12 6.67
C ARG A 45 4.45 -0.76 5.68
N ARG A 46 4.48 -1.43 4.52
CA ARG A 46 5.49 -1.21 3.47
C ARG A 46 5.27 0.07 2.66
N LEU A 47 4.07 0.64 2.69
CA LEU A 47 3.76 1.87 1.98
C LEU A 47 4.07 3.14 2.79
N PHE A 48 4.30 3.03 4.10
CA PHE A 48 4.57 4.20 4.95
C PHE A 48 5.91 4.91 4.73
N PRO A 49 7.03 4.24 4.42
CA PRO A 49 8.27 4.95 4.15
C PRO A 49 8.08 5.90 2.95
N ALA A 50 8.45 7.17 3.14
CA ALA A 50 8.21 8.21 2.16
C ALA A 50 8.87 7.87 0.80
N GLY A 51 8.11 8.04 -0.28
CA GLY A 51 8.60 7.80 -1.65
C GLY A 51 8.68 6.33 -2.06
N VAL A 52 8.23 5.39 -1.22
CA VAL A 52 8.19 3.98 -1.60
C VAL A 52 7.00 3.71 -2.51
N MET A 53 7.33 3.17 -3.69
CA MET A 53 6.37 2.53 -4.58
C MET A 53 6.48 1.02 -4.46
N MET A 54 5.34 0.35 -4.38
CA MET A 54 5.28 -1.10 -4.22
C MET A 54 4.68 -1.75 -5.45
N SER A 55 5.43 -2.65 -6.08
CA SER A 55 4.97 -3.48 -7.20
C SER A 55 4.43 -4.83 -6.72
N HIS A 56 3.59 -5.49 -7.53
CA HIS A 56 3.12 -6.85 -7.25
C HIS A 56 4.28 -7.82 -7.05
N ARG A 57 5.29 -7.77 -7.93
CA ARG A 57 6.47 -8.64 -7.85
C ARG A 57 7.27 -8.39 -6.58
N GLY A 58 7.52 -7.13 -6.23
CA GLY A 58 8.23 -6.76 -5.01
C GLY A 58 7.50 -7.25 -3.75
N PHE A 59 6.17 -7.14 -3.74
CA PHE A 59 5.36 -7.63 -2.63
C PHE A 59 5.32 -9.15 -2.53
N ASP A 60 5.25 -9.86 -3.66
CA ASP A 60 5.23 -11.32 -3.70
C ASP A 60 6.53 -11.91 -3.14
N PHE A 61 7.68 -11.37 -3.53
CA PHE A 61 8.97 -11.77 -2.94
C PHE A 61 9.02 -11.56 -1.43
N ALA A 62 8.45 -10.47 -0.93
CA ALA A 62 8.56 -10.07 0.47
C ALA A 62 7.48 -10.69 1.38
N SER A 63 6.34 -11.11 0.81
CA SER A 63 5.17 -11.57 1.58
C SER A 63 4.64 -12.94 1.16
N HIS A 64 5.25 -13.54 0.13
CA HIS A 64 4.79 -14.78 -0.51
C HIS A 64 3.31 -14.73 -0.90
N SER A 65 2.90 -13.60 -1.48
CA SER A 65 1.52 -13.38 -1.92
C SER A 65 1.46 -12.54 -3.19
N TYR A 66 0.84 -13.11 -4.22
CA TYR A 66 0.59 -12.46 -5.51
C TYR A 66 -0.65 -11.55 -5.52
N ARG A 67 -1.42 -11.49 -4.41
CA ARG A 67 -2.73 -10.81 -4.36
C ARG A 67 -2.66 -9.35 -3.92
N LEU A 68 -1.55 -8.65 -4.20
CA LEU A 68 -1.33 -7.29 -3.71
C LEU A 68 -2.51 -6.37 -4.05
N GLY A 69 -3.00 -6.40 -5.29
CA GLY A 69 -4.12 -5.56 -5.74
C GLY A 69 -5.39 -5.72 -4.91
N SER A 70 -5.69 -6.92 -4.41
CA SER A 70 -6.83 -7.17 -3.53
C SER A 70 -6.67 -6.46 -2.19
N PHE A 71 -5.46 -6.51 -1.60
CA PHE A 71 -5.18 -5.86 -0.33
C PHE A 71 -5.16 -4.33 -0.46
N ILE A 72 -4.68 -3.81 -1.59
CA ILE A 72 -4.78 -2.37 -1.90
C ILE A 72 -6.25 -1.93 -1.97
N GLY A 73 -7.12 -2.73 -2.61
CA GLY A 73 -8.57 -2.51 -2.60
C GLY A 73 -9.14 -2.41 -1.17
N CYS A 74 -8.86 -3.40 -0.32
CA CYS A 74 -9.28 -3.40 1.08
C CYS A 74 -8.77 -2.16 1.86
N LEU A 75 -7.53 -1.73 1.60
CA LEU A 75 -6.95 -0.55 2.25
C LEU A 75 -7.62 0.75 1.79
N ARG A 76 -7.97 0.86 0.50
CA ARG A 76 -8.78 1.99 -0.02
C ARG A 76 -10.17 2.02 0.60
N ASP A 77 -10.79 0.85 0.79
CA ASP A 77 -12.08 0.77 1.47
C ASP A 77 -12.01 1.24 2.92
N LYS A 78 -10.86 1.02 3.56
CA LYS A 78 -10.52 1.53 4.90
C LYS A 78 -10.08 3.00 4.93
N GLY A 79 -10.12 3.71 3.80
CA GLY A 79 -9.86 5.15 3.71
C GLY A 79 -8.41 5.53 3.38
N TRP A 80 -7.51 4.57 3.17
CA TRP A 80 -6.13 4.87 2.79
C TRP A 80 -6.07 5.36 1.34
N THR A 81 -5.47 6.54 1.13
CA THR A 81 -5.29 7.12 -0.20
C THR A 81 -4.10 6.48 -0.90
N ILE A 82 -4.37 5.42 -1.65
CA ILE A 82 -3.34 4.71 -2.43
C ILE A 82 -3.61 4.93 -3.91
N VAL A 83 -2.63 5.43 -4.64
CA VAL A 83 -2.70 5.66 -6.09
C VAL A 83 -1.93 4.60 -6.88
N ASN A 84 -2.33 4.39 -8.13
CA ASN A 84 -1.69 3.54 -9.12
C ASN A 84 -0.73 4.37 -9.97
N HIS A 85 0.43 3.78 -10.26
CA HIS A 85 1.36 4.22 -11.30
C HIS A 85 1.54 3.04 -12.26
N ASP A 86 0.98 3.16 -13.46
CA ASP A 86 1.15 2.14 -14.49
C ASP A 86 2.43 2.43 -15.27
N GLU A 87 3.35 1.48 -15.24
CA GLU A 87 4.63 1.54 -15.94
C GLU A 87 4.66 0.47 -17.02
N ALA A 88 5.17 0.83 -18.20
CA ALA A 88 5.41 -0.09 -19.29
C ALA A 88 6.91 -0.38 -19.37
N ALA A 89 7.29 -1.66 -19.31
CA ALA A 89 8.65 -2.10 -19.57
C ALA A 89 8.67 -3.21 -20.62
N LEU A 90 9.81 -3.36 -21.29
CA LEU A 90 10.05 -4.50 -22.16
C LEU A 90 10.36 -5.74 -21.31
N THR A 91 9.78 -6.87 -21.68
CA THR A 91 10.12 -8.16 -21.09
C THR A 91 11.48 -8.62 -21.59
N ASN A 92 12.23 -9.32 -20.74
CA ASN A 92 13.54 -9.91 -21.10
C ASN A 92 13.42 -11.19 -21.96
N ASP A 93 12.27 -11.42 -22.60
CA ASP A 93 12.11 -12.55 -23.51
C ASP A 93 12.65 -12.20 -24.91
N PHE A 94 12.95 -13.21 -25.73
CA PHE A 94 13.52 -13.02 -27.07
C PHE A 94 12.68 -12.07 -27.96
N VAL A 95 11.38 -11.96 -27.69
CA VAL A 95 10.44 -11.15 -28.46
C VAL A 95 10.36 -9.70 -27.96
N ASN A 96 10.90 -9.37 -26.78
CA ASN A 96 10.85 -8.05 -26.13
C ASN A 96 9.43 -7.46 -26.11
N ARG A 97 8.46 -8.19 -25.57
CA ARG A 97 7.08 -7.70 -25.50
C ARG A 97 6.97 -6.56 -24.49
N THR A 98 6.09 -5.61 -24.74
CA THR A 98 5.77 -4.57 -23.75
C THR A 98 4.81 -5.15 -22.70
N ALA A 99 5.23 -5.18 -21.44
CA ALA A 99 4.40 -5.52 -20.29
C ALA A 99 4.08 -4.26 -19.49
N ILE A 100 2.82 -4.11 -19.12
CA ILE A 100 2.36 -3.06 -18.21
C ILE A 100 2.26 -3.66 -16.82
N PHE A 101 2.85 -2.99 -15.84
CA PHE A 101 2.74 -3.35 -14.44
C PHE A 101 2.35 -2.12 -13.62
N THR A 102 1.63 -2.37 -12.54
CA THR A 102 1.14 -1.31 -11.64
C THR A 102 1.98 -1.29 -10.38
N ASN A 103 2.48 -0.09 -10.08
CA ASN A 103 3.07 0.28 -8.81
C ASN A 103 2.04 1.04 -7.97
N TYR A 104 2.10 0.84 -6.65
CA TYR A 104 1.20 1.50 -5.71
C TYR A 104 1.98 2.44 -4.80
N GLU A 105 1.41 3.62 -4.56
CA GLU A 105 1.97 4.64 -3.68
C GLU A 105 0.91 5.09 -2.67
N LEU A 106 1.28 5.23 -1.40
CA LEU A 106 0.47 5.92 -0.41
C LEU A 106 0.64 7.43 -0.60
N PHE A 107 -0.37 8.05 -1.22
CA PHE A 107 -0.35 9.45 -1.62
C PHE A 107 -1.18 10.27 -0.62
N ALA A 108 -0.62 10.52 0.56
CA ALA A 108 -1.30 11.27 1.62
C ALA A 108 -0.32 12.01 2.52
N GLU A 109 -0.81 13.04 3.19
CA GLU A 109 -0.21 13.64 4.37
C GLU A 109 -1.00 13.21 5.61
N PHE A 110 -0.36 13.23 6.79
CA PHE A 110 -0.96 12.75 8.03
C PHE A 110 -1.01 13.88 9.05
N THR A 111 -2.11 13.96 9.80
CA THR A 111 -2.13 14.77 11.02
C THR A 111 -1.10 14.24 12.02
N PRO A 112 -0.56 15.07 12.93
CA PRO A 112 0.41 14.62 13.92
C PRO A 112 -0.08 13.45 14.77
N GLU A 113 -1.37 13.46 15.15
CA GLU A 113 -2.01 12.38 15.90
C GLU A 113 -2.00 11.05 15.12
N LEU A 114 -2.40 11.09 13.84
CA LEU A 114 -2.38 9.91 13.00
C LEU A 114 -0.94 9.43 12.76
N ALA A 115 0.02 10.34 12.60
CA ALA A 115 1.42 10.00 12.45
C ALA A 115 1.97 9.21 13.65
N GLU A 116 1.62 9.59 14.88
CA GLU A 116 2.00 8.81 16.07
C GLU A 116 1.34 7.42 16.08
N ARG A 117 0.06 7.33 15.75
CA ARG A 117 -0.63 6.03 15.62
C ARG A 117 -0.04 5.16 14.52
N ILE A 118 0.43 5.75 13.42
CA ILE A 118 1.15 5.04 12.35
C ILE A 118 2.46 4.48 12.89
N LYS A 119 3.22 5.24 13.69
CA LYS A 119 4.47 4.75 14.30
C LYS A 119 4.22 3.56 15.21
N GLU A 120 3.21 3.65 16.09
CA GLU A 120 2.81 2.54 16.96
C GLU A 120 2.38 1.31 16.14
N PHE A 121 1.53 1.51 15.13
CA PHE A 121 1.12 0.44 14.23
C PHE A 121 2.33 -0.21 13.56
N CYS A 122 3.28 0.58 13.05
CA CYS A 122 4.48 0.07 12.40
C CYS A 122 5.30 -0.79 13.35
N LYS A 123 5.52 -0.31 14.58
CA LYS A 123 6.25 -1.04 15.61
C LYS A 123 5.60 -2.39 15.90
N VAL A 124 4.29 -2.43 16.11
CA VAL A 124 3.57 -3.68 16.42
C VAL A 124 3.61 -4.67 15.26
N VAL A 125 3.53 -4.20 14.01
CA VAL A 125 3.69 -5.07 12.82
C VAL A 125 5.12 -5.63 12.77
N ASP A 126 6.13 -4.79 12.97
CA ASP A 126 7.54 -5.20 12.91
C ASP A 126 7.86 -6.23 14.02
N GLU A 127 7.35 -6.03 15.24
CA GLU A 127 7.45 -6.99 16.35
C GLU A 127 6.79 -8.33 16.01
N PHE A 128 5.61 -8.30 15.40
CA PHE A 128 4.90 -9.51 14.99
C PHE A 128 5.70 -10.31 13.94
N GLU A 129 6.25 -9.63 12.94
CA GLU A 129 7.07 -10.28 11.90
C GLU A 129 8.38 -10.83 12.48
N ALA A 130 9.03 -10.12 13.41
CA ALA A 130 10.22 -10.58 14.10
C ALA A 130 9.94 -11.85 14.93
N MET A 131 8.84 -11.88 15.69
CA MET A 131 8.42 -13.07 16.44
C MET A 131 8.13 -14.26 15.53
N ALA A 132 7.46 -14.03 14.39
CA ALA A 132 7.19 -15.08 13.42
C ALA A 132 8.48 -15.64 12.79
N ALA A 133 9.45 -14.77 12.47
CA ALA A 133 10.75 -15.16 11.95
C ALA A 133 11.56 -15.98 12.97
N ALA A 134 11.60 -15.54 14.23
CA ALA A 134 12.29 -16.27 15.30
C ALA A 134 11.69 -17.66 15.52
N LYS A 135 10.35 -17.77 15.51
CA LYS A 135 9.66 -19.07 15.63
C LYS A 135 9.98 -20.01 14.47
N LYS A 136 10.10 -19.48 13.24
CA LYS A 136 10.47 -20.27 12.06
C LYS A 136 11.93 -20.75 12.13
N ALA A 137 12.84 -19.95 12.70
CA ALA A 137 14.25 -20.32 12.84
C ALA A 137 14.49 -21.36 13.95
N ALA A 138 13.60 -21.43 14.94
CA ALA A 138 13.66 -22.39 16.05
C ALA A 138 12.97 -23.74 15.76
N ALA A 139 12.31 -23.87 14.61
CA ALA A 139 11.59 -25.08 14.16
C ALA A 139 12.38 -25.80 13.07
#